data_AF-A0A315V3Q5-F1
#
_entry.id   AF-A0A315V3Q5-F1
#
_cell.length_a   1.000
_cell.length_b   1.000
_cell.length_c   1.000
_cell.angle_alpha   90.00
_cell.angle_beta   90.00
_cell.angle_gamma   90.00
#
_symmetry.space_group_name_H-M   'P 1'
#
loop_
_entity.id
_entity.type
_entity.pdbx_description
1 polymer ?
#
loop_
_entity_poly.entity_id
_entity_poly.type
_entity_poly.pdbx_seq_one_letter_code
_entity_poly.pdbx_strand_id
1 'polypeptide(L)'
;SSHLKDFKRILQNQYVTLNAGVFRQHTEDVSLKYVTSVTPAQWTFFVWVFIYFWFFAMFVYFLAGLCRRHLLLVDMCLVFNCITSAQCRSTYEWMYTTPAVLPYGFHVSIIIYLSLNITWLFLYDREMLLPVLITSALMTLTDYMMLFFSCRGLKIYGAWLSKHRNADLWMFRILVQNGVAVHATWGTLSTLLNLTIYLQHQTEASRYHCTMLSLLLLLMELLVWFLLENFYLDEHLRYTVTIYPVVTVWLTGILDNNVSPGTNLHIFE
;
A
#
# COMPACT_ATOMS: atom_id res chain seq x y z
N SER A 1 -23.15 45.13 -24.25
CA SER A 1 -21.77 44.67 -24.45
C SER A 1 -21.26 43.82 -23.28
N SER A 2 -21.48 44.22 -22.01
CA SER A 2 -21.11 43.42 -20.82
C SER A 2 -21.88 42.10 -20.68
N HIS A 3 -23.22 42.13 -20.82
CA HIS A 3 -24.06 40.94 -20.68
C HIS A 3 -23.73 39.79 -21.65
N LEU A 4 -23.24 40.10 -22.85
CA LEU A 4 -22.85 39.08 -23.83
C LEU A 4 -21.50 38.43 -23.49
N LYS A 5 -20.60 39.17 -22.83
CA LYS A 5 -19.34 38.64 -22.31
C LYS A 5 -19.59 37.72 -21.11
N ASP A 6 -20.50 38.10 -20.21
CA ASP A 6 -20.87 37.28 -19.07
C ASP A 6 -21.58 35.99 -19.50
N PHE A 7 -22.48 36.07 -20.47
CA PHE A 7 -23.14 34.89 -21.02
C PHE A 7 -22.16 33.94 -21.72
N LYS A 8 -21.19 34.46 -22.50
CA LYS A 8 -20.11 33.64 -23.06
C LYS A 8 -19.24 33.00 -21.96
N ARG A 9 -18.97 33.71 -20.86
CA ARG A 9 -18.18 33.20 -19.74
C ARG A 9 -18.91 32.09 -18.99
N ILE A 10 -20.22 32.23 -18.80
CA ILE A 10 -21.08 31.20 -18.20
C ILE A 10 -21.11 29.96 -19.09
N LEU A 11 -21.33 30.13 -20.40
CA LEU A 11 -21.32 29.01 -21.35
C LEU A 11 -19.96 28.33 -21.44
N GLN A 12 -18.85 29.08 -21.41
CA GLN A 12 -17.50 28.54 -21.40
C GLN A 12 -17.24 27.72 -20.13
N ASN A 13 -17.62 28.24 -18.95
CA ASN A 13 -17.49 27.53 -17.67
C ASN A 13 -18.41 26.29 -17.60
N GLN A 14 -19.57 26.36 -18.22
CA GLN A 14 -20.54 25.26 -18.27
C GLN A 14 -20.07 24.18 -19.26
N TYR A 15 -19.45 24.55 -20.39
CA TYR A 15 -18.80 23.61 -21.31
C TYR A 15 -17.56 22.96 -20.70
N VAL A 16 -16.76 23.70 -19.92
CA VAL A 16 -15.60 23.16 -19.20
C VAL A 16 -16.03 22.20 -18.09
N THR A 17 -17.14 22.45 -17.41
CA THR A 17 -17.69 21.51 -16.41
C THR A 17 -18.39 20.30 -17.04
N LEU A 18 -18.96 20.43 -18.24
CA LEU A 18 -19.51 19.31 -19.03
C LEU A 18 -18.44 18.43 -19.67
N ASN A 19 -17.27 18.98 -19.99
CA ASN A 19 -16.13 18.25 -20.56
C ASN A 19 -15.07 17.84 -19.52
N ALA A 20 -15.22 18.26 -18.26
CA ALA A 20 -14.43 17.72 -17.18
C ALA A 20 -14.89 16.27 -16.97
N GLY A 21 -13.98 15.31 -17.16
CA GLY A 21 -14.24 13.92 -16.83
C GLY A 21 -14.56 13.73 -15.34
N VAL A 22 -14.60 12.48 -14.89
CA VAL A 22 -14.82 12.14 -13.47
C VAL A 22 -13.83 12.87 -12.53
N PHE A 23 -12.62 13.18 -13.03
CA PHE A 23 -11.61 14.01 -12.38
C PHE A 23 -11.56 15.41 -13.01
N ARG A 24 -11.41 16.45 -12.18
CA ARG A 24 -11.30 17.85 -12.60
C ARG A 24 -9.86 18.30 -12.85
N GLN A 25 -8.88 17.64 -12.24
CA GLN A 25 -7.46 17.98 -12.31
C GLN A 25 -6.61 16.72 -12.41
N HIS A 26 -5.40 16.84 -12.95
CA HIS A 26 -4.41 15.78 -12.84
C HIS A 26 -3.76 15.79 -11.45
N THR A 27 -3.49 14.60 -10.89
CA THR A 27 -2.82 14.45 -9.59
C THR A 27 -1.46 15.14 -9.55
N GLU A 28 -0.77 15.18 -10.69
CA GLU A 28 0.52 15.87 -10.85
C GLU A 28 0.39 17.39 -10.67
N ASP A 29 -0.68 18.00 -11.20
CA ASP A 29 -0.92 19.45 -11.08
C ASP A 29 -1.14 19.84 -9.61
N VAL A 30 -1.92 19.04 -8.88
CA VAL A 30 -2.16 19.25 -7.45
C VAL A 30 -0.86 19.04 -6.64
N SER A 31 -0.06 18.03 -6.99
CA SER A 31 1.22 17.76 -6.33
C SER A 31 2.23 18.91 -6.54
N LEU A 32 2.27 19.49 -7.74
CA LEU A 32 3.11 20.65 -8.07
C LEU A 32 2.65 21.93 -7.36
N LYS A 33 1.35 22.06 -7.09
CA LYS A 33 0.80 23.19 -6.32
C LYS A 33 1.21 23.14 -4.84
N TYR A 34 1.27 21.95 -4.26
CA TYR A 34 1.56 21.73 -2.84
C TYR A 34 2.96 21.16 -2.59
N VAL A 35 3.97 21.67 -3.31
CA VAL A 35 5.36 21.24 -3.11
C VAL A 35 5.87 21.68 -1.74
N THR A 36 6.46 20.74 -1.01
CA THR A 36 7.07 20.93 0.31
C THR A 36 8.51 20.42 0.29
N SER A 37 9.31 20.78 1.30
CA SER A 37 10.70 20.31 1.40
C SER A 37 10.84 18.79 1.61
N VAL A 38 9.75 18.07 1.90
CA VAL A 38 9.72 16.60 2.03
C VAL A 38 9.04 15.92 0.84
N THR A 39 8.62 16.69 -0.17
CA THR A 39 8.08 16.14 -1.41
C THR A 39 9.24 15.54 -2.22
N PRO A 40 9.21 14.24 -2.55
CA PRO A 40 10.29 13.63 -3.34
C PRO A 40 10.14 13.96 -4.83
N ALA A 41 11.24 13.78 -5.57
CA ALA A 41 11.28 13.95 -7.02
C ALA A 41 10.32 13.00 -7.75
N GLN A 42 9.84 13.40 -8.92
CA GLN A 42 8.81 12.66 -9.66
C GLN A 42 9.19 11.20 -9.97
N TRP A 43 10.47 10.90 -10.17
CA TRP A 43 10.91 9.53 -10.45
C TRP A 43 10.65 8.57 -9.26
N THR A 44 10.58 9.04 -8.02
CA THR A 44 10.28 8.12 -6.90
C THR A 44 8.88 7.52 -6.98
N PHE A 45 7.96 8.16 -7.70
CA PHE A 45 6.61 7.63 -7.90
C PHE A 45 6.58 6.39 -8.81
N PHE A 46 7.69 5.99 -9.43
CA PHE A 46 7.81 4.67 -10.09
C PHE A 46 7.56 3.50 -9.13
N VAL A 47 7.67 3.71 -7.81
CA VAL A 47 7.28 2.72 -6.79
C VAL A 47 5.84 2.23 -6.97
N TRP A 48 4.93 3.06 -7.50
CA TRP A 48 3.56 2.61 -7.80
C TRP A 48 3.51 1.49 -8.84
N VAL A 49 4.36 1.53 -9.87
CA VAL A 49 4.44 0.46 -10.88
C VAL A 49 4.86 -0.85 -10.23
N PHE A 50 5.85 -0.79 -9.34
CA PHE A 50 6.30 -1.94 -8.56
C PHE A 50 5.17 -2.48 -7.66
N ILE A 51 4.46 -1.61 -6.96
CA ILE A 51 3.32 -1.97 -6.10
C ILE A 51 2.22 -2.66 -6.91
N TYR A 52 1.83 -2.11 -8.06
CA TYR A 52 0.77 -2.68 -8.90
C TYR A 52 1.16 -4.05 -9.45
N PHE A 53 2.40 -4.22 -9.89
CA PHE A 53 2.93 -5.52 -10.28
C PHE A 53 2.83 -6.54 -9.15
N TRP A 54 3.18 -6.13 -7.93
CA TRP A 54 3.15 -7.00 -6.75
C TRP A 54 1.72 -7.41 -6.34
N PHE A 55 0.77 -6.47 -6.38
CA PHE A 55 -0.66 -6.76 -6.16
C PHE A 55 -1.21 -7.71 -7.21
N PHE A 56 -0.83 -7.52 -8.49
CA PHE A 56 -1.23 -8.42 -9.56
C PHE A 56 -0.67 -9.83 -9.35
N ALA A 57 0.62 -9.95 -9.02
CA ALA A 57 1.26 -11.23 -8.74
C ALA A 57 0.62 -11.92 -7.52
N MET A 58 0.29 -11.18 -6.46
CA MET A 58 -0.45 -11.68 -5.30
C MET A 58 -1.85 -12.19 -5.71
N PHE A 59 -2.56 -11.44 -6.55
CA PHE A 59 -3.88 -11.83 -7.05
C PHE A 59 -3.82 -13.12 -7.88
N VAL A 60 -2.85 -13.23 -8.79
CA VAL A 60 -2.59 -14.47 -9.56
C VAL A 60 -2.25 -15.64 -8.64
N TYR A 61 -1.43 -15.41 -7.60
CA TYR A 61 -1.10 -16.45 -6.62
C TYR A 61 -2.35 -16.95 -5.86
N PHE A 62 -3.26 -16.04 -5.48
CA PHE A 62 -4.53 -16.42 -4.86
C PHE A 62 -5.43 -17.18 -5.83
N LEU A 63 -5.54 -16.73 -7.08
CA LEU A 63 -6.33 -17.41 -8.10
C LEU A 63 -5.77 -18.81 -8.39
N ALA A 64 -4.46 -18.95 -8.54
CA ALA A 64 -3.79 -20.24 -8.69
C ALA A 64 -3.99 -21.13 -7.46
N GLY A 65 -4.02 -20.56 -6.25
CA GLY A 65 -4.39 -21.26 -5.02
C GLY A 65 -5.82 -21.82 -5.07
N LEU A 66 -6.79 -21.03 -5.55
CA LEU A 66 -8.18 -21.44 -5.73
C LEU A 66 -8.32 -22.50 -6.84
N CYS A 67 -7.65 -22.33 -7.98
CA CYS A 67 -7.67 -23.29 -9.08
C CYS A 67 -7.02 -24.61 -8.67
N ARG A 68 -5.93 -24.61 -7.89
CA ARG A 68 -5.33 -25.85 -7.33
C ARG A 68 -6.28 -26.56 -6.36
N ARG A 69 -7.15 -25.84 -5.65
CA ARG A 69 -8.23 -26.45 -4.83
C ARG A 69 -9.33 -27.06 -5.68
N HIS A 70 -9.66 -26.46 -6.82
CA HIS A 70 -10.74 -26.92 -7.70
C HIS A 70 -10.31 -28.08 -8.63
N LEU A 71 -9.10 -28.04 -9.20
CA LEU A 71 -8.60 -29.10 -10.10
C LEU A 71 -8.50 -30.46 -9.37
N LEU A 72 -8.07 -30.47 -8.11
CA LEU A 72 -8.05 -31.67 -7.27
C LEU A 72 -9.45 -32.20 -6.91
N LEU A 73 -10.50 -31.38 -6.98
CA LEU A 73 -11.90 -31.85 -6.86
C LEU A 73 -12.38 -32.54 -8.15
N VAL A 74 -11.95 -32.07 -9.32
CA VAL A 74 -12.33 -32.65 -10.62
C VAL A 74 -11.58 -33.97 -10.87
N ASP A 75 -10.30 -34.04 -10.50
CA ASP A 75 -9.51 -35.28 -10.57
C ASP A 75 -10.05 -36.35 -9.59
N MET A 76 -10.55 -35.95 -8.41
CA MET A 76 -11.17 -36.88 -7.47
C MET A 76 -12.55 -37.40 -7.92
N CYS A 77 -13.37 -36.58 -8.59
CA CYS A 77 -14.63 -37.05 -9.17
C CYS A 77 -14.42 -38.07 -10.32
N LEU A 78 -13.34 -37.93 -11.08
CA LEU A 78 -12.97 -38.91 -12.11
C LEU A 78 -12.35 -40.19 -11.53
N VAL A 79 -11.59 -40.10 -10.43
CA VAL A 79 -10.99 -41.26 -9.78
C VAL A 79 -12.01 -42.05 -8.93
N PHE A 80 -13.08 -41.43 -8.41
CA PHE A 80 -14.09 -42.12 -7.61
C PHE A 80 -14.97 -43.10 -8.42
N ASN A 81 -15.04 -42.95 -9.75
CA ASN A 81 -15.65 -43.95 -10.63
C ASN A 81 -14.70 -45.09 -11.03
N CYS A 82 -13.45 -45.11 -10.57
CA CYS A 82 -12.44 -46.04 -11.09
C CYS A 82 -11.91 -47.08 -10.09
N ILE A 83 -12.17 -47.01 -8.77
CA ILE A 83 -11.49 -47.95 -7.84
C ILE A 83 -12.42 -48.48 -6.74
N THR A 84 -13.27 -49.42 -7.16
CA THR A 84 -13.54 -50.65 -6.40
C THR A 84 -12.26 -51.47 -6.26
N SER A 85 -11.34 -51.09 -5.38
CA SER A 85 -10.39 -52.05 -4.81
C SER A 85 -9.82 -51.53 -3.50
N ALA A 86 -9.81 -52.43 -2.53
CA ALA A 86 -9.29 -52.24 -1.20
C ALA A 86 -7.81 -51.82 -1.24
N GLN A 87 -7.39 -51.13 -0.17
CA GLN A 87 -6.00 -50.86 0.21
C GLN A 87 -5.37 -49.57 -0.36
N CYS A 88 -5.77 -48.40 0.17
CA CYS A 88 -4.85 -47.27 0.27
C CYS A 88 -5.14 -46.44 1.54
N ARG A 89 -4.64 -46.94 2.68
CA ARG A 89 -4.56 -46.19 3.92
C ARG A 89 -3.25 -45.40 3.89
N SER A 90 -3.29 -44.19 3.33
CA SER A 90 -2.28 -43.16 3.58
C SER A 90 -3.02 -41.86 3.85
N THR A 91 -2.54 -41.11 4.83
CA THR A 91 -3.15 -39.92 5.42
C THR A 91 -3.22 -38.77 4.43
N TYR A 92 -4.29 -38.70 3.64
CA TYR A 92 -4.71 -37.50 2.93
C TYR A 92 -5.80 -36.85 3.77
N GLU A 93 -5.41 -36.05 4.76
CA GLU A 93 -6.36 -35.11 5.33
C GLU A 93 -6.80 -34.16 4.23
N TRP A 94 -8.11 -34.05 4.09
CA TRP A 94 -8.80 -33.47 2.96
C TRP A 94 -8.34 -32.03 2.67
N MET A 95 -8.27 -31.66 1.40
CA MET A 95 -7.78 -30.33 1.01
C MET A 95 -8.73 -29.20 1.45
N TYR A 96 -10.02 -29.47 1.67
CA TYR A 96 -10.94 -28.52 2.30
C TYR A 96 -10.68 -28.31 3.80
N THR A 97 -9.92 -29.20 4.45
CA THR A 97 -9.39 -29.04 5.81
C THR A 97 -7.95 -28.48 5.86
N THR A 98 -7.35 -28.13 4.71
CA THR A 98 -6.01 -27.51 4.67
C THR A 98 -6.08 -25.98 4.61
N PRO A 99 -5.16 -25.28 5.28
CA PRO A 99 -5.52 -24.04 5.93
C PRO A 99 -5.71 -22.86 4.97
N ALA A 100 -6.68 -22.01 5.27
CA ALA A 100 -6.68 -20.64 4.79
C ALA A 100 -5.47 -19.93 5.45
N VAL A 101 -4.31 -20.02 4.79
CA VAL A 101 -3.06 -19.39 5.26
C VAL A 101 -3.24 -17.88 5.46
N LEU A 102 -4.15 -17.29 4.69
CA LEU A 102 -4.60 -15.92 4.84
C LEU A 102 -5.94 -15.87 5.58
N PRO A 103 -6.04 -15.18 6.73
CA PRO A 103 -7.30 -14.99 7.44
C PRO A 103 -8.30 -14.20 6.60
N TYR A 104 -9.61 -14.43 6.80
CA TYR A 104 -10.66 -13.59 6.19
C TYR A 104 -10.46 -12.09 6.44
N GLY A 105 -9.93 -11.74 7.62
CA GLY A 105 -9.57 -10.36 7.96
C GLY A 105 -8.62 -9.70 6.97
N PHE A 106 -7.66 -10.45 6.39
CA PHE A 106 -6.75 -9.92 5.38
C PHE A 106 -7.49 -9.49 4.10
N HIS A 107 -8.41 -10.32 3.62
CA HIS A 107 -9.19 -10.02 2.42
C HIS A 107 -10.15 -8.85 2.65
N VAL A 108 -10.78 -8.77 3.83
CA VAL A 108 -11.62 -7.62 4.20
C VAL A 108 -10.79 -6.33 4.24
N SER A 109 -9.58 -6.38 4.81
CA SER A 109 -8.66 -5.23 4.82
C SER A 109 -8.26 -4.78 3.41
N ILE A 110 -8.03 -5.68 2.45
CA ILE A 110 -7.78 -5.29 1.05
C ILE A 110 -8.98 -4.52 0.48
N ILE A 111 -10.21 -5.00 0.70
CA ILE A 111 -11.42 -4.37 0.15
C ILE A 111 -11.60 -2.97 0.76
N ILE A 112 -11.40 -2.84 2.07
CA ILE A 112 -11.42 -1.54 2.76
C ILE A 112 -10.36 -0.62 2.17
N TYR A 113 -9.14 -1.11 2.00
CA TYR A 113 -8.03 -0.35 1.43
C TYR A 113 -8.37 0.18 0.03
N LEU A 114 -8.86 -0.68 -0.88
CA LEU A 114 -9.25 -0.28 -2.24
C LEU A 114 -10.35 0.79 -2.23
N SER A 115 -11.32 0.65 -1.32
CA SER A 115 -12.42 1.62 -1.18
C SER A 115 -11.92 2.98 -0.68
N LEU A 116 -10.98 2.97 0.28
CA LEU A 116 -10.32 4.17 0.77
C LEU A 116 -9.42 4.81 -0.30
N ASN A 117 -8.72 4.01 -1.11
CA ASN A 117 -7.87 4.49 -2.19
C ASN A 117 -8.68 5.25 -3.26
N ILE A 118 -9.82 4.69 -3.69
CA ILE A 118 -10.74 5.38 -4.61
C ILE A 118 -11.23 6.69 -3.98
N THR A 119 -11.63 6.65 -2.71
CA THR A 119 -12.07 7.85 -1.97
C THR A 119 -10.97 8.91 -1.95
N TRP A 120 -9.72 8.51 -1.66
CA TRP A 120 -8.57 9.40 -1.60
C TRP A 120 -8.33 10.13 -2.93
N LEU A 121 -8.45 9.44 -4.07
CA LEU A 121 -8.29 10.05 -5.39
C LEU A 121 -9.30 11.19 -5.62
N PHE A 122 -10.56 10.99 -5.24
CA PHE A 122 -11.59 12.04 -5.35
C PHE A 122 -11.35 13.20 -4.39
N LEU A 123 -10.92 12.92 -3.16
CA LEU A 123 -10.62 13.96 -2.18
C LEU A 123 -9.41 14.81 -2.60
N TYR A 124 -8.41 14.16 -3.19
CA TYR A 124 -7.19 14.79 -3.68
C TYR A 124 -7.46 15.68 -4.91
N ASP A 125 -8.28 15.21 -5.86
CA ASP A 125 -8.79 16.01 -7.00
C ASP A 125 -9.59 17.25 -6.58
N ARG A 126 -10.19 17.21 -5.39
CA ARG A 126 -10.96 18.33 -4.83
C ARG A 126 -10.10 19.23 -3.93
N GLU A 127 -8.79 18.98 -3.85
CA GLU A 127 -7.82 19.71 -3.01
C GLU A 127 -8.23 19.78 -1.53
N MET A 128 -9.00 18.81 -1.03
CA MET A 128 -9.47 18.78 0.36
C MET A 128 -8.38 18.22 1.29
N LEU A 129 -7.41 19.07 1.65
CA LEU A 129 -6.18 18.65 2.36
C LEU A 129 -6.42 17.87 3.67
N LEU A 130 -7.35 18.30 4.53
CA LEU A 130 -7.63 17.61 5.80
C LEU A 130 -8.28 16.23 5.58
N PRO A 131 -9.37 16.09 4.78
CA PRO A 131 -9.88 14.77 4.40
C PRO A 131 -8.84 13.87 3.74
N VAL A 132 -8.00 14.41 2.84
CA VAL A 132 -6.89 13.66 2.22
C VAL A 132 -5.94 13.08 3.27
N LEU A 133 -5.55 13.89 4.26
CA LEU A 133 -4.71 13.44 5.37
C LEU A 133 -5.39 12.30 6.16
N ILE A 134 -6.62 12.50 6.61
CA ILE A 134 -7.37 11.51 7.41
C ILE A 134 -7.53 10.20 6.64
N THR A 135 -7.94 10.27 5.37
CA THR A 135 -8.12 9.08 4.53
C THR A 135 -6.78 8.37 4.29
N SER A 136 -5.69 9.11 4.07
CA SER A 136 -4.36 8.50 3.94
C SER A 136 -3.94 7.78 5.24
N ALA A 137 -4.17 8.38 6.41
CA ALA A 137 -3.88 7.73 7.69
C ALA A 137 -4.70 6.45 7.89
N LEU A 138 -5.99 6.44 7.54
CA LEU A 138 -6.82 5.24 7.57
C LEU A 138 -6.34 4.15 6.60
N MET A 139 -5.82 4.54 5.44
CA MET A 139 -5.21 3.61 4.49
C MET A 139 -3.96 2.95 5.10
N THR A 140 -3.05 3.74 5.68
CA THR A 140 -1.84 3.20 6.33
C THR A 140 -2.15 2.26 7.48
N LEU A 141 -3.17 2.59 8.29
CA LEU A 141 -3.63 1.70 9.36
C LEU A 141 -4.15 0.39 8.79
N THR A 142 -4.88 0.44 7.67
CA THR A 142 -5.39 -0.76 7.00
C THR A 142 -4.25 -1.62 6.45
N ASP A 143 -3.16 -1.02 5.96
CA ASP A 143 -1.95 -1.73 5.53
C ASP A 143 -1.25 -2.44 6.69
N TYR A 144 -1.13 -1.78 7.83
CA TYR A 144 -0.61 -2.41 9.05
C TYR A 144 -1.49 -3.57 9.54
N MET A 145 -2.82 -3.45 9.40
CA MET A 145 -3.74 -4.56 9.69
C MET A 145 -3.54 -5.73 8.73
N MET A 146 -3.32 -5.48 7.43
CA MET A 146 -2.97 -6.53 6.46
C MET A 146 -1.67 -7.24 6.84
N LEU A 147 -0.64 -6.48 7.22
CA LEU A 147 0.63 -7.05 7.68
C LEU A 147 0.44 -7.91 8.94
N PHE A 148 -0.33 -7.43 9.92
CA PHE A 148 -0.66 -8.17 11.13
C PHE A 148 -1.37 -9.50 10.82
N PHE A 149 -2.41 -9.48 9.99
CA PHE A 149 -3.13 -10.70 9.61
C PHE A 149 -2.23 -11.68 8.83
N SER A 150 -1.33 -11.17 7.98
CA SER A 150 -0.38 -12.01 7.26
C SER A 150 0.60 -12.72 8.22
N CYS A 151 1.11 -12.01 9.22
CA CYS A 151 2.01 -12.57 10.24
C CYS A 151 1.27 -13.59 11.12
N ARG A 152 0.04 -13.28 11.53
CA ARG A 152 -0.80 -14.21 12.30
C ARG A 152 -1.08 -15.51 11.53
N GLY A 153 -1.35 -15.41 10.24
CA GLY A 153 -1.53 -16.58 9.36
C GLY A 153 -0.28 -17.45 9.31
N LEU A 154 0.89 -16.83 9.16
CA LEU A 154 2.18 -17.52 9.16
C LEU A 154 2.50 -18.16 10.52
N LYS A 155 2.13 -17.53 11.64
CA LYS A 155 2.32 -18.09 12.98
C LYS A 155 1.56 -19.39 13.19
N ILE A 156 0.31 -19.45 12.70
CA ILE A 156 -0.55 -20.62 12.90
C ILE A 156 -0.14 -21.76 11.96
N TYR A 157 0.19 -21.46 10.70
CA TYR A 157 0.39 -22.48 9.67
C TYR A 157 1.83 -22.67 9.23
N GLY A 158 2.77 -21.85 9.71
CA GLY A 158 4.16 -21.80 9.25
C GLY A 158 4.92 -23.11 9.46
N ALA A 159 4.77 -23.76 10.61
CA ALA A 159 5.41 -25.05 10.88
C ALA A 159 4.92 -26.16 9.93
N TRP A 160 3.61 -26.16 9.63
CA TRP A 160 3.02 -27.12 8.68
C TRP A 160 3.49 -26.84 7.25
N LEU A 161 3.52 -25.56 6.86
CA LEU A 161 3.98 -25.11 5.54
C LEU A 161 5.46 -25.44 5.33
N SER A 162 6.30 -25.24 6.35
CA SER A 162 7.73 -25.60 6.31
C SER A 162 7.94 -27.10 6.07
N LYS A 163 7.13 -27.94 6.70
CA LYS A 163 7.26 -29.40 6.59
C LYS A 163 6.73 -29.97 5.28
N HIS A 164 5.63 -29.43 4.77
CA HIS A 164 4.92 -30.04 3.62
C HIS A 164 5.07 -29.24 2.32
N ARG A 165 5.15 -27.91 2.38
CA ARG A 165 5.18 -27.00 1.21
C ARG A 165 6.08 -25.79 1.43
N ASN A 166 7.38 -26.03 1.54
CA ASN A 166 8.40 -24.98 1.72
C ASN A 166 8.37 -23.89 0.63
N ALA A 167 8.08 -24.26 -0.62
CA ALA A 167 7.96 -23.29 -1.71
C ALA A 167 6.80 -22.29 -1.49
N ASP A 168 5.64 -22.75 -1.00
CA ASP A 168 4.50 -21.87 -0.69
C ASP A 168 4.81 -20.95 0.50
N LEU A 169 5.64 -21.40 1.46
CA LEU A 169 6.11 -20.58 2.59
C LEU A 169 7.01 -19.44 2.14
N TRP A 170 7.98 -19.73 1.27
CA TRP A 170 8.83 -18.69 0.69
C TRP A 170 8.05 -17.72 -0.18
N MET A 171 7.10 -18.23 -0.97
CA MET A 171 6.25 -17.37 -1.78
C MET A 171 5.37 -16.48 -0.91
N PHE A 172 4.86 -16.96 0.23
CA PHE A 172 4.14 -16.13 1.18
C PHE A 172 5.02 -15.00 1.77
N ARG A 173 6.24 -15.33 2.20
CA ARG A 173 7.15 -14.32 2.78
C ARG A 173 7.57 -13.26 1.77
N ILE A 174 8.02 -13.69 0.59
CA ILE A 174 8.49 -12.78 -0.45
C ILE A 174 7.31 -12.03 -1.06
N LEU A 175 6.28 -12.73 -1.53
CA LEU A 175 5.20 -12.08 -2.25
C LEU A 175 4.22 -11.36 -1.32
N VAL A 176 3.78 -11.98 -0.23
CA VAL A 176 2.71 -11.39 0.60
C VAL A 176 3.26 -10.41 1.61
N GLN A 177 4.19 -10.83 2.47
CA GLN A 177 4.66 -9.97 3.57
C GLN A 177 5.49 -8.79 3.06
N ASN A 178 6.49 -9.01 2.20
CA ASN A 178 7.30 -7.90 1.68
C ASN A 178 6.50 -6.95 0.78
N GLY A 179 5.54 -7.46 0.01
CA GLY A 179 4.66 -6.63 -0.82
C GLY A 179 3.79 -5.70 0.02
N VAL A 180 3.11 -6.25 1.03
CA VAL A 180 2.31 -5.47 1.98
C VAL A 180 3.18 -4.50 2.78
N ALA A 181 4.41 -4.89 3.12
CA ALA A 181 5.34 -4.01 3.82
C ALA A 181 5.79 -2.81 2.97
N VAL A 182 6.13 -3.01 1.68
CA VAL A 182 6.39 -1.90 0.75
C VAL A 182 5.21 -0.95 0.73
N HIS A 183 4.01 -1.51 0.63
CA HIS A 183 2.77 -0.74 0.58
C HIS A 183 2.55 0.08 1.86
N ALA A 184 2.70 -0.55 3.04
CA ALA A 184 2.59 0.11 4.34
C ALA A 184 3.62 1.25 4.49
N THR A 185 4.88 1.00 4.16
CA THR A 185 5.95 2.02 4.24
C THR A 185 5.68 3.19 3.31
N TRP A 186 5.30 2.93 2.06
CA TRP A 186 4.96 4.00 1.11
C TRP A 186 3.73 4.79 1.57
N GLY A 187 2.74 4.10 2.13
CA GLY A 187 1.57 4.71 2.76
C GLY A 187 1.97 5.65 3.88
N THR A 188 2.79 5.20 4.84
CA THR A 188 3.32 6.03 5.94
C THR A 188 3.99 7.29 5.42
N LEU A 189 4.89 7.15 4.46
CA LEU A 189 5.61 8.27 3.84
C LEU A 189 4.62 9.26 3.19
N SER A 190 3.62 8.74 2.48
CA SER A 190 2.56 9.54 1.86
C SER A 190 1.70 10.26 2.90
N THR A 191 1.39 9.64 4.04
CA THR A 191 0.65 10.27 5.14
C THR A 191 1.46 11.36 5.82
N LEU A 192 2.77 11.15 6.05
CA LEU A 192 3.66 12.19 6.57
C LEU A 192 3.81 13.36 5.58
N LEU A 193 3.84 13.09 4.28
CA LEU A 193 3.81 14.13 3.24
C LEU A 193 2.50 14.92 3.32
N ASN A 194 1.35 14.25 3.36
CA ASN A 194 0.04 14.91 3.46
C ASN A 194 -0.10 15.73 4.76
N LEU A 195 0.49 15.25 5.87
CA LEU A 195 0.55 15.98 7.13
C LEU A 195 1.38 17.25 6.97
N THR A 196 2.54 17.14 6.33
CA THR A 196 3.44 18.28 6.10
C THR A 196 2.79 19.32 5.19
N ILE A 197 2.12 18.88 4.11
CA ILE A 197 1.35 19.75 3.22
C ILE A 197 0.26 20.49 4.00
N TYR A 198 -0.52 19.77 4.81
CA TYR A 198 -1.59 20.36 5.63
C TYR A 198 -1.04 21.40 6.60
N LEU A 199 0.02 21.07 7.36
CA LEU A 199 0.62 21.99 8.32
C LEU A 199 1.19 23.24 7.62
N GLN A 200 1.93 23.09 6.53
CA GLN A 200 2.55 24.23 5.84
C GLN A 200 1.55 25.17 5.15
N HIS A 201 0.39 24.66 4.72
CA HIS A 201 -0.57 25.44 3.94
C HIS A 201 -1.81 25.89 4.72
N GLN A 202 -2.16 25.22 5.82
CA GLN A 202 -3.35 25.53 6.62
C GLN A 202 -3.03 26.08 8.01
N THR A 203 -1.77 26.04 8.44
CA THR A 203 -1.35 26.60 9.73
C THR A 203 -0.28 27.67 9.52
N GLU A 204 -0.16 28.61 10.47
CA GLU A 204 0.87 29.65 10.45
C GLU A 204 2.27 29.13 10.86
N ALA A 205 2.45 27.81 10.93
CA ALA A 205 3.71 27.20 11.34
C ALA A 205 4.83 27.43 10.32
N SER A 206 6.05 27.68 10.81
CA SER A 206 7.23 27.79 9.95
C SER A 206 7.47 26.51 9.17
N ARG A 207 7.80 26.64 7.88
CA ARG A 207 8.13 25.52 6.99
C ARG A 207 9.21 24.61 7.58
N TYR A 208 10.23 25.20 8.21
CA TYR A 208 11.31 24.49 8.87
C TYR A 208 10.80 23.57 9.98
N HIS A 209 9.94 24.07 10.87
CA HIS A 209 9.37 23.27 11.96
C HIS A 209 8.49 22.13 11.44
N CYS A 210 7.71 22.37 10.38
CA CYS A 210 6.87 21.33 9.76
C CYS A 210 7.72 20.20 9.15
N THR A 211 8.79 20.55 8.43
CA THR A 211 9.73 19.57 7.85
C THR A 211 10.46 18.79 8.94
N MET A 212 10.96 19.47 9.97
CA MET A 212 11.62 18.84 11.11
C MET A 212 10.69 17.85 11.81
N LEU A 213 9.44 18.24 12.06
CA LEU A 213 8.43 17.37 12.67
C LEU A 213 8.20 16.11 11.84
N SER A 214 8.05 16.24 10.51
CA SER A 214 7.83 15.12 9.60
C SER A 214 8.99 14.12 9.62
N LEU A 215 10.23 14.62 9.55
CA LEU A 215 11.43 13.78 9.60
C LEU A 215 11.63 13.11 10.98
N LEU A 216 11.29 13.80 12.07
CA LEU A 216 11.33 13.22 13.42
C LEU A 216 10.27 12.12 13.59
N LEU A 217 9.06 12.32 13.08
CA LEU A 217 8.03 11.28 13.09
C LEU A 217 8.45 10.05 12.29
N LEU A 218 9.04 10.26 11.09
CA LEU A 218 9.60 9.17 10.29
C LEU A 218 10.69 8.41 11.05
N LEU A 219 11.61 9.13 11.71
CA LEU A 219 12.67 8.52 12.52
C LEU A 219 12.08 7.69 13.67
N MET A 220 11.10 8.24 14.39
CA MET A 220 10.44 7.52 15.49
C MET A 220 9.75 6.25 15.01
N GLU A 221 9.08 6.29 13.86
CA GLU A 221 8.41 5.12 13.28
C GLU A 221 9.42 4.05 12.84
N LEU A 222 10.55 4.45 12.25
CA LEU A 222 11.65 3.53 11.93
C LEU A 222 12.28 2.89 13.16
N LEU A 223 12.44 3.64 14.26
CA LEU A 223 12.95 3.10 15.51
C LEU A 223 11.97 2.09 16.12
N VAL A 224 10.68 2.40 16.14
CA VAL A 224 9.64 1.47 16.59
C VAL A 224 9.65 0.21 15.72
N TRP A 225 9.74 0.35 14.40
CA TRP A 225 9.84 -0.78 13.47
C TRP A 225 11.08 -1.63 13.74
N PHE A 226 12.26 -1.01 13.87
CA PHE A 226 13.51 -1.70 14.17
C PHE A 226 13.44 -2.48 15.48
N LEU A 227 12.85 -1.90 16.53
CA LEU A 227 12.66 -2.58 17.80
C LEU A 227 11.68 -3.77 17.67
N LEU A 228 10.58 -3.60 16.94
CA LEU A 228 9.62 -4.67 16.68
C LEU A 228 10.24 -5.84 15.92
N GLU A 229 11.02 -5.54 14.88
CA GLU A 229 11.70 -6.54 14.06
C GLU A 229 12.75 -7.32 14.86
N ASN A 230 13.59 -6.63 15.64
CA ASN A 230 14.73 -7.28 16.31
C ASN A 230 14.37 -7.93 17.64
N PHE A 231 13.37 -7.43 18.38
CA PHE A 231 13.07 -7.91 19.74
C PHE A 231 11.77 -8.71 19.85
N TYR A 232 10.69 -8.28 19.18
CA TYR A 232 9.35 -8.83 19.47
C TYR A 232 8.86 -9.84 18.41
N LEU A 233 9.16 -9.59 17.14
CA LEU A 233 8.61 -10.33 16.00
C LEU A 233 9.68 -10.97 15.11
N ASP A 234 10.91 -11.13 15.61
CA ASP A 234 12.09 -11.62 14.87
C ASP A 234 11.78 -12.84 13.99
N GLU A 235 11.13 -13.88 14.53
CA GLU A 235 10.84 -15.10 13.74
C GLU A 235 9.90 -14.87 12.52
N HIS A 236 9.03 -13.87 12.58
CA HIS A 236 7.97 -13.64 11.57
C HIS A 236 8.23 -12.44 10.66
N LEU A 237 8.97 -11.43 11.15
CA LEU A 237 9.27 -10.20 10.43
C LEU A 237 10.68 -10.18 9.82
N ARG A 238 11.62 -11.05 10.23
CA ARG A 238 13.02 -11.05 9.75
C ARG A 238 13.22 -11.11 8.23
N TYR A 239 12.21 -11.54 7.49
CA TYR A 239 12.25 -11.57 6.02
C TYR A 239 11.65 -10.33 5.36
N THR A 240 11.24 -9.31 6.13
CA THR A 240 10.54 -8.10 5.67
C THR A 240 11.54 -6.96 5.45
N VAL A 241 12.47 -7.16 4.52
CA VAL A 241 13.60 -6.26 4.31
C VAL A 241 13.22 -5.04 3.45
N THR A 242 12.09 -5.10 2.75
CA THR A 242 11.70 -4.10 1.75
C THR A 242 11.39 -2.70 2.30
N ILE A 243 11.25 -2.55 3.61
CA ILE A 243 10.97 -1.26 4.27
C ILE A 243 12.13 -0.29 4.11
N TYR A 244 13.37 -0.73 4.40
CA TYR A 244 14.54 0.13 4.34
C TYR A 244 14.86 0.66 2.92
N PRO A 245 14.82 -0.17 1.86
CA PRO A 245 14.98 0.31 0.49
C PRO A 245 13.93 1.35 0.11
N VAL A 246 12.67 1.18 0.49
CA VAL A 246 11.59 2.14 0.17
C VAL A 246 11.85 3.49 0.82
N VAL A 247 12.22 3.51 2.10
CA VAL A 247 12.57 4.76 2.78
C VAL A 247 13.82 5.40 2.16
N THR A 248 14.81 4.60 1.79
CA THR A 248 16.03 5.10 1.13
C THR A 248 15.71 5.76 -0.20
N VAL A 249 14.86 5.13 -1.03
CA VAL A 249 14.41 5.71 -2.31
C VAL A 249 13.65 7.03 -2.08
N TRP A 250 12.77 7.09 -1.08
CA TRP A 250 12.04 8.30 -0.73
C TRP A 250 12.96 9.45 -0.31
N LEU A 251 13.88 9.19 0.62
CA LEU A 251 14.85 10.18 1.09
C LEU A 251 15.78 10.64 -0.04
N THR A 252 16.20 9.71 -0.92
CA THR A 252 16.99 10.05 -2.11
C THR A 252 16.20 10.96 -3.04
N GLY A 253 14.91 10.69 -3.24
CA GLY A 253 14.02 11.55 -4.01
C GLY A 253 13.84 12.94 -3.41
N ILE A 254 13.81 13.07 -2.08
CA ILE A 254 13.79 14.38 -1.43
C ILE A 254 15.06 15.16 -1.77
N LEU A 255 16.23 14.52 -1.67
CA LEU A 255 17.53 15.15 -1.93
C LEU A 255 17.69 15.57 -3.40
N ASP A 256 17.13 14.81 -4.34
CA ASP A 256 17.19 15.07 -5.78
C ASP A 256 16.11 16.07 -6.26
N ASN A 257 15.14 16.44 -5.40
CA ASN A 257 14.05 17.32 -5.80
C ASN A 257 14.46 18.79 -5.83
N ASN A 258 14.92 19.24 -7.01
CA ASN A 258 15.32 20.61 -7.29
C ASN A 258 14.17 21.64 -7.36
N VAL A 259 12.90 21.18 -7.35
CA VAL A 259 11.70 22.06 -7.41
C VAL A 259 11.31 22.61 -6.03
N SER A 260 11.86 22.03 -4.96
CA SER A 260 11.59 22.41 -3.58
C SER A 260 12.07 23.85 -3.30
N PRO A 261 11.20 24.80 -2.91
CA PRO A 261 11.62 26.17 -2.63
C PRO A 261 12.43 26.20 -1.32
N GLY A 262 13.76 26.18 -1.45
CA GLY A 262 14.69 26.20 -0.33
C GLY A 262 15.79 25.15 -0.40
N THR A 263 16.29 24.84 -1.61
CA THR A 263 17.46 23.98 -1.88
C THR A 263 18.78 24.55 -1.34
N ASN A 264 18.77 25.04 -0.10
CA ASN A 264 19.90 24.97 0.80
C ASN A 264 19.35 24.30 2.06
N LEU A 265 19.39 22.97 2.09
CA LEU A 265 19.24 22.20 3.32
C LEU A 265 20.40 22.63 4.26
N HIS A 266 20.25 23.74 4.99
CA HIS A 266 21.09 24.10 6.14
C HIS A 266 20.79 23.18 7.34
N ILE A 267 20.57 21.88 7.11
CA ILE A 267 20.32 20.89 8.18
C ILE A 267 21.64 20.58 8.95
N PHE A 268 22.76 21.16 8.52
CA PHE A 268 24.09 21.01 9.16
C PHE A 268 24.82 22.33 9.45
N GLU A 269 24.12 23.46 9.57
CA GLU A 269 24.70 24.71 10.12
C GLU A 269 23.97 25.16 11.39
#